data_AF-A0A7K8LBD8-F1
#
_entry.id   AF-A0A7K8LBD8-F1
#
_cell.length_a   1.000
_cell.length_b   1.000
_cell.length_c   1.000
_cell.angle_alpha   90.00
_cell.angle_beta   90.00
_cell.angle_gamma   90.00
#
_symmetry.space_group_name_H-M   'P 1'
#
loop_
_entity.id
_entity.type
_entity.pdbx_description
1 polymer ?
#
loop_
_entity_poly.entity_id
_entity_poly.type
_entity_poly.pdbx_seq_one_letter_code
_entity_poly.pdbx_strand_id
1 'polypeptide(L)'
;SDLLLPQIEVFKQGFNQKLQEGQQKLHQMWLDWSRKSSKESGDETSAEPEEMESLALLMACSITQQLQITCYKVVSAIQGLPSSLQDKVKQSLSTIEELHAAFSAANSFQDLSSSVLTQSQRKVAVIQEYMEELLDYLKNNTPLSWLVGPFSPREEEE
;
A
#
# COMPACT_ATOMS: atom_id res chain seq x y z
N SER A 1 -1.46 16.93 -25.05
CA SER A 1 -1.93 16.58 -23.69
C SER A 1 -2.85 15.35 -23.64
N ASP A 2 -3.34 14.83 -24.78
CA ASP A 2 -4.33 13.72 -24.81
C ASP A 2 -3.79 12.31 -24.49
N LEU A 3 -2.48 12.13 -24.36
CA LEU A 3 -1.85 10.82 -24.12
C LEU A 3 -1.56 10.51 -22.64
N LEU A 4 -1.73 11.48 -21.73
CA LEU A 4 -1.44 11.29 -20.29
C LEU A 4 -2.63 10.74 -19.51
N LEU A 5 -3.86 11.16 -19.87
CA LEU A 5 -5.08 10.69 -19.22
C LEU A 5 -5.26 9.15 -19.30
N PRO A 6 -5.03 8.49 -20.45
CA PRO A 6 -5.15 7.03 -20.53
C PRO A 6 -4.14 6.31 -19.63
N GLN A 7 -2.93 6.85 -19.46
CA GLN A 7 -1.88 6.23 -18.65
C GLN A 7 -2.17 6.35 -17.15
N ILE A 8 -2.70 7.50 -16.72
CA ILE A 8 -3.16 7.71 -15.35
C ILE A 8 -4.31 6.76 -15.02
N GLU A 9 -5.25 6.56 -15.95
CA GLU A 9 -6.38 5.64 -15.74
C GLU A 9 -5.92 4.17 -15.65
N VAL A 10 -4.98 3.75 -16.51
CA VAL A 10 -4.40 2.39 -16.46
C VAL A 10 -3.63 2.17 -15.16
N PHE A 11 -2.85 3.16 -14.71
CA PHE A 11 -2.15 3.08 -13.42
C PHE A 11 -3.13 2.96 -12.25
N LYS A 12 -4.17 3.80 -12.25
CA LYS A 12 -5.22 3.80 -11.22
C LYS A 12 -5.99 2.48 -11.20
N GLN A 13 -6.32 1.92 -12.37
CA GLN A 13 -6.95 0.60 -12.46
C GLN A 13 -6.03 -0.51 -11.95
N GLY A 14 -4.76 -0.51 -12.35
CA GLY A 14 -3.78 -1.50 -11.88
C GLY A 14 -3.53 -1.41 -10.37
N PHE A 15 -3.55 -0.19 -9.80
CA PHE A 15 -3.47 0.06 -8.36
C PHE A 15 -4.69 -0.52 -7.63
N ASN A 16 -5.90 -0.18 -8.08
CA ASN A 16 -7.13 -0.67 -7.49
C ASN A 16 -7.23 -2.19 -7.59
N GLN A 17 -6.81 -2.78 -8.71
CA GLN A 17 -6.82 -4.22 -8.91
C GLN A 17 -5.88 -4.93 -7.92
N LYS A 18 -4.62 -4.50 -7.79
CA LYS A 18 -3.69 -5.12 -6.85
C LYS A 18 -4.12 -4.97 -5.40
N LEU A 19 -4.66 -3.80 -5.05
CA LEU A 19 -5.24 -3.56 -3.73
C LEU A 19 -6.40 -4.52 -3.47
N GLN A 20 -7.28 -4.69 -4.46
CA GLN A 20 -8.43 -5.59 -4.38
C GLN A 20 -8.01 -7.07 -4.31
N GLU A 21 -7.02 -7.51 -5.10
CA GLU A 21 -6.46 -8.86 -5.05
C GLU A 21 -5.84 -9.15 -3.67
N GLY A 22 -5.10 -8.19 -3.11
CA GLY A 22 -4.59 -8.25 -1.74
C GLY A 22 -5.70 -8.39 -0.71
N GLN A 23 -6.75 -7.57 -0.80
CA GLN A 23 -7.93 -7.68 0.07
C GLN A 23 -8.69 -9.00 -0.09
N GLN A 24 -8.85 -9.50 -1.31
CA GLN A 24 -9.52 -10.78 -1.58
C GLN A 24 -8.75 -11.96 -1.00
N LYS A 25 -7.41 -11.95 -1.12
CA LYS A 25 -6.56 -12.97 -0.52
C LYS A 25 -6.67 -12.96 1.01
N LEU A 26 -6.66 -11.77 1.62
CA LEU A 26 -6.85 -11.62 3.07
C LEU A 26 -8.24 -12.06 3.51
N HIS A 27 -9.28 -11.71 2.74
CA HIS A 27 -10.66 -12.13 3.01
C HIS A 27 -10.81 -13.66 2.89
N GLN A 28 -10.11 -14.29 1.94
CA GLN A 28 -10.08 -15.75 1.85
C GLN A 28 -9.37 -16.40 3.03
N MET A 29 -8.22 -15.87 3.43
CA MET A 29 -7.53 -16.34 4.64
C MET A 29 -8.43 -16.21 5.88
N TRP A 30 -9.20 -15.13 5.99
CA TRP A 30 -10.21 -14.94 7.03
C TRP A 30 -11.33 -16.00 6.98
N LEU A 31 -11.89 -16.27 5.80
CA LEU A 31 -12.96 -17.26 5.63
C LEU A 31 -12.47 -18.68 5.94
N ASP A 32 -11.31 -19.07 5.41
CA ASP A 32 -10.70 -20.38 5.67
C ASP A 32 -10.41 -20.59 7.16
N TRP A 33 -9.98 -19.52 7.84
CA TRP A 33 -9.70 -19.55 9.27
C TRP A 33 -10.98 -19.61 10.11
N SER A 34 -12.00 -18.79 9.81
CA SER A 34 -13.31 -18.83 10.48
C SER A 34 -13.99 -20.21 10.39
N ARG A 35 -13.77 -20.91 9.29
CA ARG A 35 -14.26 -22.27 9.08
C ARG A 35 -13.48 -23.28 9.90
N LYS A 36 -12.19 -23.05 10.13
CA LYS A 36 -11.30 -23.93 10.89
C LYS A 36 -11.58 -23.80 12.39
N SER A 37 -11.71 -22.58 12.92
CA SER A 37 -12.07 -22.33 14.31
C SER A 37 -13.46 -22.89 14.67
N SER A 38 -14.44 -22.78 13.77
CA SER A 38 -15.79 -23.34 13.99
C SER A 38 -15.86 -24.87 13.92
N LYS A 39 -14.84 -25.57 13.37
CA LYS A 39 -14.83 -27.05 13.24
C LYS A 39 -14.07 -27.75 14.35
N GLU A 40 -13.19 -27.06 15.05
CA GLU A 40 -12.28 -27.64 16.04
C GLU A 40 -12.86 -27.57 17.47
N SER A 41 -13.80 -26.65 17.73
CA SER A 41 -14.60 -26.63 18.96
C SER A 41 -16.06 -27.00 18.66
N GLY A 42 -16.52 -28.14 19.18
CA GLY A 42 -17.96 -28.42 19.34
C GLY A 42 -18.61 -27.54 20.43
N ASP A 43 -18.00 -26.41 20.76
CA ASP A 43 -18.37 -25.49 21.81
C ASP A 43 -18.24 -24.05 21.28
N GLU A 44 -19.16 -23.17 21.67
CA GLU A 44 -19.27 -21.78 21.24
C GLU A 44 -18.16 -20.90 21.85
N THR A 45 -16.90 -21.30 21.71
CA THR A 45 -15.76 -20.50 22.18
C THR A 45 -15.27 -19.60 21.06
N SER A 46 -15.62 -18.32 21.18
CA SER A 46 -14.98 -17.20 20.49
C SER A 46 -13.48 -17.42 20.33
N ALA A 47 -12.93 -17.16 19.14
CA ALA A 47 -11.49 -17.19 18.85
C ALA A 47 -10.68 -16.58 20.01
N GLU A 48 -9.59 -17.24 20.41
CA GLU A 48 -8.75 -16.73 21.50
C GLU A 48 -8.16 -15.36 21.13
N PRO A 49 -8.16 -14.37 22.05
CA PRO A 49 -7.67 -13.02 21.78
C PRO A 49 -6.27 -12.98 21.15
N GLU A 50 -5.36 -13.86 21.59
CA GLU A 50 -3.98 -13.94 21.12
C GLU A 50 -3.87 -14.34 19.63
N GLU A 51 -4.77 -15.21 19.16
CA GLU A 51 -4.84 -15.59 17.75
C GLU A 51 -5.34 -14.43 16.87
N MET A 52 -6.27 -13.63 17.40
CA MET A 52 -6.80 -12.46 16.72
C MET A 52 -5.75 -11.34 16.59
N GLU A 53 -4.93 -11.14 17.63
CA GLU A 53 -3.79 -10.19 17.59
C GLU A 53 -2.74 -10.63 16.56
N SER A 54 -2.33 -11.90 16.59
CA SER A 54 -1.37 -12.46 15.64
C SER A 54 -1.82 -12.29 14.19
N LEU A 55 -3.11 -12.56 13.93
CA LEU A 55 -3.70 -12.36 12.61
C LEU A 55 -3.70 -10.89 12.20
N ALA A 56 -4.06 -9.99 13.10
CA ALA A 56 -4.08 -8.56 12.80
C ALA A 56 -2.67 -8.00 12.54
N LEU A 57 -1.64 -8.49 13.24
CA LEU A 57 -0.23 -8.19 12.93
C LEU A 57 0.17 -8.71 11.56
N LEU A 58 -0.16 -9.95 11.21
CA LEU A 58 0.08 -10.50 9.87
C LEU A 58 -0.57 -9.66 8.77
N MET A 59 -1.80 -9.19 9.00
CA MET A 59 -2.49 -8.28 8.08
C MET A 59 -1.75 -6.94 7.97
N ALA A 60 -1.35 -6.34 9.09
CA ALA A 60 -0.61 -5.08 9.11
C ALA A 60 0.74 -5.19 8.36
N CYS A 61 1.48 -6.29 8.55
CA CYS A 61 2.70 -6.59 7.80
C CYS A 61 2.42 -6.73 6.30
N SER A 62 1.39 -7.48 5.91
CA SER A 62 1.06 -7.65 4.49
C SER A 62 0.67 -6.33 3.81
N ILE A 63 -0.13 -5.49 4.49
CA ILE A 63 -0.56 -4.18 3.98
C ILE A 63 0.64 -3.25 3.82
N THR A 64 1.48 -3.14 4.85
CA THR A 64 2.67 -2.28 4.79
C THR A 64 3.67 -2.74 3.74
N GLN A 65 3.85 -4.05 3.55
CA GLN A 65 4.67 -4.60 2.47
C GLN A 65 4.11 -4.26 1.07
N GLN A 66 2.81 -4.38 0.85
CA GLN A 66 2.19 -4.00 -0.42
C GLN A 66 2.34 -2.50 -0.69
N LEU A 67 2.22 -1.68 0.36
CA LEU A 67 2.39 -0.24 0.28
C LEU A 67 3.84 0.13 -0.07
N GLN A 68 4.85 -0.55 0.48
CA GLN A 68 6.26 -0.38 0.08
C GLN A 68 6.45 -0.67 -1.41
N ILE A 69 6.06 -1.86 -1.87
CA ILE A 69 6.20 -2.28 -3.28
C ILE A 69 5.56 -1.24 -4.21
N THR A 70 4.38 -0.74 -3.83
CA THR A 70 3.69 0.29 -4.60
C THR A 70 4.44 1.62 -4.59
N CYS A 71 4.88 2.07 -3.41
CA CYS A 71 5.62 3.33 -3.27
C CYS A 71 6.95 3.29 -4.04
N TYR A 72 7.67 2.16 -4.06
CA TYR A 72 8.85 1.97 -4.91
C TYR A 72 8.56 2.19 -6.40
N LYS A 73 7.41 1.71 -6.88
CA LYS A 73 6.97 1.97 -8.26
C LYS A 73 6.67 3.44 -8.49
N VAL A 74 6.01 4.09 -7.53
CA VAL A 74 5.73 5.53 -7.60
C VAL A 74 7.04 6.33 -7.65
N VAL A 75 8.01 6.05 -6.77
CA VAL A 75 9.35 6.68 -6.78
C VAL A 75 10.00 6.56 -8.15
N SER A 76 9.86 5.41 -8.80
CA SER A 76 10.39 5.20 -10.16
C SER A 76 9.61 5.98 -11.22
N ALA A 77 8.28 6.06 -11.09
CA ALA A 77 7.39 6.72 -12.04
C ALA A 77 7.42 8.25 -11.97
N ILE A 78 7.83 8.84 -10.85
CA ILE A 78 7.89 10.29 -10.65
C ILE A 78 9.26 10.92 -10.95
N GLN A 79 10.17 10.15 -11.57
CA GLN A 79 11.48 10.67 -11.92
C GLN A 79 11.37 11.91 -12.81
N GLY A 80 12.06 12.97 -12.41
CA GLY A 80 12.05 14.25 -13.11
C GLY A 80 10.92 15.22 -12.73
N LEU A 81 10.06 14.87 -11.78
CA LEU A 81 9.20 15.84 -11.09
C LEU A 81 10.01 16.80 -10.19
N PRO A 82 9.43 17.91 -9.69
CA PRO A 82 10.11 18.75 -8.69
C PRO A 82 10.65 17.93 -7.51
N SER A 83 11.87 18.24 -7.06
CA SER A 83 12.54 17.50 -5.97
C SER A 83 11.72 17.48 -4.69
N SER A 84 11.00 18.57 -4.38
CA SER A 84 10.11 18.66 -3.22
C SER A 84 9.04 17.56 -3.19
N LEU A 85 8.48 17.18 -4.36
CA LEU A 85 7.50 16.10 -4.46
C LEU A 85 8.17 14.73 -4.40
N GLN A 86 9.32 14.58 -5.05
CA GLN A 86 10.09 13.33 -4.98
C GLN A 86 10.54 13.01 -3.55
N ASP A 87 10.97 14.03 -2.81
CA ASP A 87 11.44 13.89 -1.43
C ASP A 87 10.29 13.50 -0.48
N LYS A 88 9.08 14.04 -0.69
CA LYS A 88 7.88 13.61 0.05
C LYS A 88 7.54 12.14 -0.19
N VAL A 89 7.60 11.66 -1.43
CA VAL A 89 7.33 10.24 -1.73
C VAL A 89 8.42 9.33 -1.15
N LYS A 90 9.69 9.74 -1.18
CA LYS A 90 10.77 9.02 -0.49
C LYS A 90 10.58 8.99 1.03
N GLN A 91 10.13 10.10 1.61
CA GLN A 91 9.79 10.16 3.04
C GLN A 91 8.63 9.20 3.36
N SER A 92 7.61 9.14 2.51
CA SER A 92 6.53 8.16 2.63
C SER A 92 7.08 6.74 2.62
N LEU A 93 7.96 6.40 1.67
CA LEU A 93 8.58 5.06 1.60
C LEU A 93 9.32 4.70 2.91
N SER A 94 10.19 5.58 3.39
CA SER A 94 10.91 5.38 4.66
C SER A 94 9.95 5.22 5.84
N THR A 95 8.86 5.99 5.86
CA THR A 95 7.82 5.89 6.89
C THR A 95 7.12 4.52 6.86
N ILE A 96 6.84 3.97 5.67
CA ILE A 96 6.22 2.65 5.52
C ILE A 96 7.20 1.54 5.92
N GLU A 97 8.48 1.70 5.63
CA GLU A 97 9.54 0.78 6.07
C GLU A 97 9.64 0.70 7.59
N GLU A 98 9.59 1.84 8.28
CA GLU A 98 9.52 1.89 9.74
C GLU A 98 8.29 1.17 10.30
N LEU A 99 7.11 1.37 9.68
CA LEU A 99 5.88 0.70 10.12
C LEU A 99 5.92 -0.81 9.91
N HIS A 100 6.39 -1.25 8.75
CA HIS A 100 6.56 -2.67 8.47
C HIS A 100 7.54 -3.32 9.46
N ALA A 101 8.67 -2.67 9.75
CA ALA A 101 9.65 -3.16 10.72
C ALA A 101 9.04 -3.28 12.13
N ALA A 102 8.27 -2.28 12.57
CA ALA A 102 7.59 -2.31 13.86
C ALA A 102 6.57 -3.46 13.95
N PHE A 103 5.75 -3.67 12.93
CA PHE A 103 4.76 -4.76 12.92
C PHE A 103 5.42 -6.14 12.78
N SER A 104 6.52 -6.25 12.02
CA SER A 104 7.22 -7.52 11.83
C SER A 104 7.99 -7.98 13.06
N ALA A 105 8.38 -7.05 13.93
CA ALA A 105 9.10 -7.35 15.17
C ALA A 105 8.16 -7.71 16.34
N ALA A 106 6.86 -7.42 16.22
CA ALA A 106 5.87 -7.70 17.25
C ALA A 106 5.33 -9.12 17.12
N ASN A 107 5.21 -9.83 18.25
CA ASN A 107 4.53 -11.13 18.33
C ASN A 107 3.10 -10.99 18.88
N SER A 108 2.82 -9.88 19.57
CA SER A 108 1.52 -9.52 20.14
C SER A 108 1.31 -8.00 20.09
N PHE A 109 0.10 -7.52 20.36
CA PHE A 109 -0.15 -6.08 20.46
C PHE A 109 0.50 -5.44 21.68
N GLN A 110 0.84 -6.23 22.72
CA GLN A 110 1.55 -5.73 23.89
C GLN A 110 3.00 -5.33 23.56
N ASP A 111 3.58 -5.93 22.52
CA ASP A 111 4.91 -5.55 22.01
C ASP A 111 4.88 -4.19 21.29
N LEU A 112 3.70 -3.73 20.88
CA LEU A 112 3.48 -2.43 20.25
C LEU A 112 3.09 -1.40 21.31
N SER A 113 3.90 -0.35 21.46
CA SER A 113 3.46 0.78 22.29
C SER A 113 2.21 1.46 21.69
N SER A 114 1.34 1.99 22.55
CA SER A 114 0.18 2.79 22.13
C SER A 114 0.57 3.99 21.25
N SER A 115 1.80 4.50 21.44
CA SER A 115 2.37 5.55 20.60
C SER A 115 2.66 5.07 19.18
N VAL A 116 3.07 3.81 18.97
CA VAL A 116 3.34 3.23 17.63
C VAL A 116 2.06 3.10 16.83
N LEU A 117 0.96 2.62 17.44
CA LEU A 117 -0.34 2.52 16.77
C LEU A 117 -0.92 3.89 16.41
N THR A 118 -0.88 4.84 17.34
CA THR A 118 -1.33 6.21 17.08
C THR A 118 -0.46 6.90 16.02
N GLN A 119 0.84 6.65 16.06
CA GLN A 119 1.79 7.18 15.07
C GLN A 119 1.59 6.52 13.71
N SER A 120 1.23 5.23 13.63
CA SER A 120 0.97 4.55 12.35
C SER A 120 -0.20 5.17 11.61
N GLN A 121 -1.31 5.44 12.31
CA GLN A 121 -2.47 6.10 11.72
C GLN A 121 -2.12 7.49 11.19
N ARG A 122 -1.40 8.29 11.99
CA ARG A 122 -0.94 9.62 11.56
C ARG A 122 0.01 9.53 10.37
N LYS A 123 0.96 8.60 10.39
CA LYS A 123 1.93 8.36 9.32
C LYS A 123 1.22 7.98 8.01
N VAL A 124 0.23 7.09 8.07
CA VAL A 124 -0.59 6.70 6.90
C VAL A 124 -1.37 7.89 6.36
N ALA A 125 -1.97 8.73 7.22
CA ALA A 125 -2.68 9.92 6.79
C ALA A 125 -1.75 10.92 6.06
N VAL A 126 -0.54 11.14 6.57
CA VAL A 126 0.47 11.99 5.91
C VAL A 126 0.90 11.42 4.55
N ILE A 127 1.09 10.09 4.45
CA ILE A 127 1.40 9.44 3.18
C ILE A 127 0.27 9.67 2.18
N GLN A 128 -0.99 9.55 2.62
CA GLN A 128 -2.15 9.78 1.76
C GLN A 128 -2.20 11.24 1.27
N GLU A 129 -2.01 12.22 2.15
CA GLU A 129 -1.97 13.65 1.80
C GLU A 129 -0.89 13.94 0.74
N TYR A 130 0.30 13.36 0.88
CA TYR A 130 1.38 13.52 -0.10
C TYR A 130 1.05 12.90 -1.46
N MET A 131 0.36 11.75 -1.47
CA MET A 131 -0.09 11.13 -2.71
C MET A 131 -1.18 11.95 -3.40
N GLU A 132 -2.07 12.57 -2.63
CA GLU A 132 -3.10 13.49 -3.16
C GLU A 132 -2.47 14.76 -3.74
N GLU A 133 -1.50 15.36 -3.05
CA GLU A 133 -0.75 16.53 -3.55
C GLU A 133 0.01 16.19 -4.84
N LEU A 134 0.63 15.01 -4.92
CA LEU A 134 1.30 14.55 -6.14
C LEU A 134 0.31 14.45 -7.31
N LEU A 135 -0.88 13.86 -7.09
CA LEU A 135 -1.90 13.72 -8.12
C LEU A 135 -2.46 15.08 -8.56
N ASP A 136 -2.68 16.00 -7.62
CA ASP A 136 -3.13 17.37 -7.93
C ASP A 136 -2.07 18.12 -8.75
N TYR A 137 -0.79 18.00 -8.40
CA TYR A 137 0.30 18.59 -9.18
C TYR A 137 0.31 18.07 -10.62
N LEU A 138 0.21 16.75 -10.82
CA LEU A 138 0.19 16.14 -12.15
C LEU A 138 -1.03 16.54 -12.99
N LYS A 139 -2.17 16.80 -12.35
CA LYS A 139 -3.38 17.27 -13.02
C LYS A 139 -3.25 18.72 -13.49
N ASN A 140 -2.64 19.57 -12.67
CA ASN A 140 -2.57 21.00 -12.90
C ASN A 140 -1.32 21.44 -13.68
N ASN A 141 -0.36 20.54 -13.90
CA ASN A 141 0.92 20.84 -14.56
C ASN A 141 1.27 19.82 -15.65
N THR A 142 2.11 20.21 -16.60
CA THR A 142 2.73 19.30 -17.58
C THR A 142 4.25 19.41 -17.48
N PRO A 143 4.86 18.74 -16.47
CA PRO A 143 6.29 18.84 -16.22
C PRO A 143 7.12 18.28 -17.38
N LEU A 144 7.91 19.16 -18.04
CA LEU A 144 8.74 18.79 -19.19
C LEU A 144 9.86 17.80 -18.86
N SER A 145 10.33 17.82 -17.61
CA SER A 145 11.39 16.95 -17.12
C SER A 145 10.87 15.57 -16.69
N TRP A 146 9.55 15.36 -16.67
CA TRP A 146 8.96 14.11 -16.19
C TRP A 146 9.20 12.97 -17.18
N LEU A 147 9.88 11.93 -16.70
CA LEU A 147 10.14 10.73 -17.45
C LEU A 147 8.93 9.79 -17.35
N VAL A 148 8.09 9.83 -18.39
CA VAL A 148 6.98 8.88 -18.55
C VAL A 148 7.49 7.67 -19.33
N GLY A 149 7.14 6.45 -18.89
CA GLY A 149 7.56 5.21 -19.56
C GLY A 149 7.48 3.98 -18.64
N PRO A 150 7.78 2.79 -19.17
CA PRO A 150 8.35 2.51 -20.49
C PRO A 150 7.32 2.60 -21.63
N PHE A 151 7.76 3.07 -22.80
CA PHE A 151 6.96 3.05 -24.04
C PHE A 151 7.49 1.97 -24.98
N SER A 152 6.61 1.15 -25.53
CA SER A 152 6.94 0.20 -26.60
C SER A 152 6.59 0.82 -27.95
N PRO A 153 7.46 0.68 -28.98
CA PRO A 153 7.12 1.08 -30.33
C PRO A 153 5.91 0.26 -30.82
N ARG A 154 5.03 0.88 -31.61
CA ARG A 154 3.95 0.16 -32.30
C ARG A 154 4.57 -0.60 -33.46
N GLU A 155 4.31 -1.89 -33.57
CA GLU A 155 4.59 -2.64 -34.79
C GLU A 155 3.70 -2.05 -35.90
N GLU A 156 4.32 -1.44 -36.93
CA GLU A 156 3.61 -1.05 -38.13
C GLU A 156 3.27 -2.33 -38.91
N GLU A 157 1.99 -2.68 -39.01
CA GLU A 157 1.52 -3.74 -39.92
C GLU A 157 1.75 -3.27 -41.36
N GLU A 158 2.60 -3.99 -42.08
CA GLU A 158 2.95 -3.81 -43.50
C GLU A 158 1.88 -4.39 -44.43
#